data_AF-D9VT88-F1
#
_entry.id   AF-D9VT88-F1
#
_cell.length_a   1.000
_cell.length_b   1.000
_cell.length_c   1.000
_cell.angle_alpha   90.00
_cell.angle_beta   90.00
_cell.angle_gamma   90.00
#
_symmetry.space_group_name_H-M   'P 1'
#
loop_
_entity.id
_entity.type
_entity.pdbx_description
1 polymer ?
#
loop_
_entity_poly.entity_id
_entity_poly.type
_entity_poly.pdbx_seq_one_letter_code
_entity_poly.pdbx_strand_id
1 'polypeptide(L)'
;MARSRSLSARAGRAALATAALAAASLTVQAPQASAAPPGEKDVTAVLFEWRFADVAKACTGSLGPAGYGYVQVSPPQEHVQGSQWWTSYQPVSYKNRRAARGPGRPFKGMVERLPRRRG
;
A
#
# COMPACT_ATOMS: atom_id res chain seq x y z
N MET A 1 16.42 -41.81 -64.36
CA MET A 1 16.82 -40.43 -64.02
C MET A 1 15.96 -39.93 -62.87
N ALA A 2 16.49 -39.88 -61.63
CA ALA A 2 15.79 -39.28 -60.49
C ALA A 2 16.39 -37.88 -60.22
N ARG A 3 15.56 -36.84 -60.27
CA ARG A 3 15.95 -35.46 -59.98
C ARG A 3 15.91 -35.20 -58.47
N SER A 4 17.08 -34.99 -57.89
CA SER A 4 17.27 -34.56 -56.50
C SER A 4 16.70 -33.14 -56.30
N ARG A 5 15.71 -32.98 -55.41
CA ARG A 5 15.21 -31.66 -54.98
C ARG A 5 15.88 -31.28 -53.67
N SER A 6 16.60 -30.16 -53.70
CA SER A 6 17.40 -29.57 -52.63
C SER A 6 16.54 -29.18 -51.42
N LEU A 7 16.89 -29.71 -50.24
CA LEU A 7 16.18 -29.48 -48.96
C LEU A 7 16.61 -28.20 -48.21
N SER A 8 17.49 -27.38 -48.78
CA SER A 8 18.15 -26.28 -48.04
C SER A 8 17.25 -25.12 -47.61
N ALA A 9 16.02 -25.00 -48.10
CA ALA A 9 15.17 -23.84 -47.81
C ALA A 9 14.41 -23.92 -46.47
N ARG A 10 14.28 -25.10 -45.85
CA ARG A 10 13.48 -25.28 -44.61
C ARG A 10 14.26 -25.05 -43.32
N ALA A 11 15.59 -25.22 -43.34
CA ALA A 11 16.43 -25.09 -42.15
C ALA A 11 16.61 -23.63 -41.67
N GLY A 12 16.57 -22.65 -42.57
CA GLY A 12 16.79 -21.24 -42.21
C GLY A 12 15.65 -20.59 -41.42
N ARG A 13 14.40 -21.04 -41.60
CA ARG A 13 13.22 -20.43 -40.95
C ARG A 13 13.00 -20.89 -39.52
N ALA A 14 13.36 -22.14 -39.20
CA ALA A 14 13.20 -22.68 -37.85
C ALA A 14 14.17 -22.04 -36.84
N ALA A 15 15.41 -21.73 -37.26
CA ALA A 15 16.42 -21.10 -36.42
C ALA A 15 16.09 -19.63 -36.07
N LEU A 16 15.38 -18.91 -36.95
CA LEU A 16 14.95 -17.53 -36.70
C LEU A 16 13.79 -17.45 -35.68
N ALA A 17 12.89 -18.45 -35.67
CA ALA A 17 11.75 -18.46 -34.76
C ALA A 17 12.16 -18.67 -33.29
N THR A 18 13.17 -19.52 -33.03
CA THR A 18 13.69 -19.75 -31.67
C THR A 18 14.51 -18.57 -31.14
N ALA A 19 15.26 -17.88 -32.00
CA ALA A 19 15.99 -16.67 -31.62
C ALA A 19 15.05 -15.51 -31.23
N ALA A 20 13.92 -15.36 -31.92
CA ALA A 20 12.92 -14.33 -31.62
C ALA A 20 12.23 -14.53 -30.25
N LEU A 21 11.95 -15.79 -29.87
CA LEU A 21 11.37 -16.13 -28.57
C LEU A 21 12.36 -15.91 -27.41
N ALA A 22 13.63 -16.22 -27.59
CA ALA A 22 14.67 -15.97 -26.58
C ALA A 22 14.94 -14.45 -26.37
N ALA A 23 14.84 -13.65 -27.44
CA ALA A 23 14.98 -12.20 -27.36
C ALA A 23 13.80 -11.53 -26.63
N ALA A 24 12.58 -12.07 -26.77
CA ALA A 24 11.39 -11.52 -26.10
C ALA A 24 11.45 -11.65 -24.56
N SER A 25 12.08 -12.70 -24.03
CA SER A 25 12.26 -12.91 -22.59
C SER A 25 13.18 -11.90 -21.88
N LEU A 26 14.03 -11.16 -22.60
CA LEU A 26 14.98 -10.21 -22.02
C LEU A 26 14.38 -8.82 -21.74
N THR A 27 13.11 -8.59 -22.10
CA THR A 27 12.47 -7.26 -22.03
C THR A 27 11.42 -7.11 -20.94
N VAL A 28 11.16 -8.15 -20.14
CA VAL A 28 10.24 -8.07 -18.99
C VAL A 28 10.95 -7.37 -17.83
N GLN A 29 10.94 -6.04 -17.86
CA GLN A 29 11.45 -5.22 -16.77
C GLN A 29 10.33 -5.01 -15.75
N ALA A 30 10.50 -5.57 -14.55
CA ALA A 30 9.55 -5.33 -13.46
C ALA A 30 9.52 -3.83 -13.11
N PRO A 31 8.35 -3.28 -12.70
CA PRO A 31 8.29 -1.91 -12.21
C PRO A 31 9.28 -1.75 -11.06
N GLN A 32 10.16 -0.75 -11.14
CA GLN A 32 11.06 -0.46 -10.04
C GLN A 32 10.23 0.13 -8.89
N ALA A 33 10.31 -0.50 -7.71
CA ALA A 33 9.68 0.03 -6.51
C ALA A 33 10.35 1.36 -6.15
N SER A 34 9.59 2.45 -6.20
CA SER A 34 10.02 3.77 -5.74
C SER A 34 9.43 4.03 -4.36
N ALA A 35 10.30 4.10 -3.35
CA ALA A 35 9.91 4.60 -2.03
C ALA A 35 10.06 6.11 -2.00
N ALA A 36 9.11 6.81 -1.38
CA ALA A 36 9.28 8.23 -1.10
C ALA A 36 10.53 8.41 -0.20
N PRO A 37 11.39 9.39 -0.47
CA PRO A 37 12.52 9.67 0.41
C PRO A 37 12.03 9.95 1.84
N PRO A 38 12.81 9.56 2.86
CA PRO A 38 12.52 9.90 4.25
C PRO A 38 12.24 11.40 4.33
N GLY A 39 11.11 11.78 4.91
CA GLY A 39 10.79 13.20 5.09
C GLY A 39 11.59 13.78 6.24
N GLU A 40 11.61 15.10 6.36
CA GLU A 40 12.23 15.78 7.51
C GLU A 40 11.54 15.46 8.84
N LYS A 41 10.32 14.89 8.80
CA LYS A 41 9.54 14.50 9.96
C LYS A 41 9.52 12.97 10.07
N ASP A 42 10.34 12.42 10.94
CA ASP A 42 10.56 10.98 11.12
C ASP A 42 9.91 10.41 12.39
N VAL A 43 9.51 11.27 13.34
CA VAL A 43 8.87 10.86 14.59
C VAL A 43 7.42 10.41 14.36
N THR A 44 7.06 9.26 14.95
CA THR A 44 5.70 8.71 14.96
C THR A 44 5.08 8.79 16.36
N ALA A 45 3.87 9.34 16.48
CA ALA A 45 3.09 9.29 17.72
C ALA A 45 2.15 8.08 17.73
N VAL A 46 2.09 7.36 18.85
CA VAL A 46 1.10 6.29 19.07
C VAL A 46 -0.07 6.87 19.87
N LEU A 47 -1.22 7.08 19.21
CA LEU A 47 -2.43 7.58 19.85
C LEU A 47 -3.36 6.42 20.20
N PHE A 48 -2.93 5.64 21.19
CA PHE A 48 -3.58 4.42 21.63
C PHE A 48 -4.99 4.67 22.19
N GLU A 49 -5.99 4.05 21.57
CA GLU A 49 -7.41 4.12 21.97
C GLU A 49 -8.03 5.52 21.95
N TRP A 50 -7.47 6.43 21.15
CA TRP A 50 -8.04 7.75 20.91
C TRP A 50 -9.22 7.69 19.93
N ARG A 51 -10.18 8.61 20.08
CA ARG A 51 -11.22 8.81 19.06
C ARG A 51 -10.60 9.41 17.81
N PHE A 52 -10.96 8.93 16.62
CA PHE A 52 -10.43 9.45 15.36
C PHE A 52 -10.64 10.97 15.17
N ALA A 53 -11.72 11.52 15.74
CA ALA A 53 -11.94 12.97 15.74
C ALA A 53 -10.89 13.74 16.56
N ASP A 54 -10.41 13.17 17.67
CA ASP A 54 -9.38 13.79 18.51
C ASP A 54 -7.98 13.59 17.92
N VAL A 55 -7.75 12.45 17.24
CA VAL A 55 -6.54 12.24 16.43
C VAL A 55 -6.39 13.34 15.38
N ALA A 56 -7.44 13.61 14.59
CA ALA A 56 -7.40 14.68 13.59
C ALA A 56 -7.06 16.06 14.19
N LYS A 57 -7.65 16.39 15.35
CA LYS A 57 -7.37 17.64 16.07
C LYS A 57 -5.91 17.70 16.56
N ALA A 58 -5.39 16.62 17.11
CA ALA A 58 -4.02 16.54 17.58
C ALA A 58 -3.02 16.70 16.43
N CYS A 59 -3.29 16.07 15.28
CA CYS A 59 -2.47 16.22 14.08
C CYS A 59 -2.31 17.69 13.65
N THR A 60 -3.40 18.46 13.63
CA THR A 60 -3.36 19.86 13.17
C THR A 60 -2.93 20.85 14.25
N GLY A 61 -3.31 20.60 15.51
CA GLY A 61 -3.14 21.57 16.60
C GLY A 61 -1.86 21.42 17.41
N SER A 62 -1.24 20.23 17.40
CA SER A 62 -0.10 19.96 18.30
C SER A 62 1.00 19.15 17.61
N LEU A 63 0.67 17.98 17.06
CA LEU A 63 1.66 17.06 16.51
C LEU A 63 2.33 17.61 15.24
N GLY A 64 1.55 18.18 14.33
CA GLY A 64 2.07 18.82 13.12
C GLY A 64 3.06 19.95 13.42
N PRO A 65 2.68 20.98 14.21
CA PRO A 65 3.60 22.04 14.65
C PRO A 65 4.82 21.54 15.41
N ALA A 66 4.68 20.48 16.21
CA ALA A 66 5.79 19.85 16.93
C ALA A 66 6.71 19.00 16.04
N GLY A 67 6.39 18.79 14.77
CA GLY A 67 7.23 18.07 13.82
C GLY A 67 7.04 16.55 13.80
N TYR A 68 5.93 16.03 14.29
CA TYR A 68 5.60 14.61 14.08
C TYR A 68 5.22 14.35 12.62
N GLY A 69 5.79 13.31 12.02
CA GLY A 69 5.53 12.92 10.64
C GLY A 69 4.36 11.97 10.49
N TYR A 70 4.10 11.15 11.52
CA TYR A 70 3.17 10.04 11.45
C TYR A 70 2.39 9.85 12.74
N VAL A 71 1.22 9.24 12.61
CA VAL A 71 0.39 8.80 13.75
C VAL A 71 -0.03 7.36 13.54
N GLN A 72 0.21 6.53 14.55
CA GLN A 72 -0.35 5.20 14.66
C GLN A 72 -1.61 5.26 15.53
N VAL A 73 -2.69 4.68 15.03
CA VAL A 73 -3.98 4.57 15.73
C VAL A 73 -4.26 3.13 16.13
N SER A 74 -5.19 2.94 17.08
CA SER A 74 -5.80 1.62 17.32
C SER A 74 -6.46 1.06 16.05
N PRO A 75 -6.59 -0.27 15.93
CA PRO A 75 -7.21 -0.93 14.76
C PRO A 75 -8.59 -0.33 14.42
N PRO A 76 -8.81 0.18 13.20
CA PRO A 76 -10.07 0.82 12.82
C PRO A 76 -11.16 -0.16 12.37
N GLN A 77 -10.84 -1.46 12.25
CA GLN A 77 -11.77 -2.47 11.73
C GLN A 77 -12.84 -2.82 12.76
N GLU A 78 -13.93 -3.43 12.29
CA GLU A 78 -14.95 -4.00 13.17
C GLU A 78 -14.36 -5.15 13.99
N HIS A 79 -14.65 -5.14 15.29
CA HIS A 79 -14.10 -6.08 16.25
C HIS A 79 -15.17 -6.48 17.29
N VAL A 80 -14.86 -7.45 18.15
CA VAL A 80 -15.76 -7.91 19.21
C VAL A 80 -16.19 -6.75 20.13
N GLN A 81 -17.42 -6.77 20.62
CA GLN A 81 -17.91 -5.71 21.50
C GLN A 81 -17.34 -5.88 22.92
N GLY A 82 -16.97 -4.77 23.54
CA GLY A 82 -16.49 -4.70 24.91
C GLY A 82 -15.80 -3.36 25.19
N SER A 83 -15.60 -3.05 26.46
CA SER A 83 -14.90 -1.82 26.89
C SER A 83 -13.39 -1.99 27.00
N GLN A 84 -12.90 -3.22 26.94
CA GLN A 84 -11.49 -3.54 27.09
C GLN A 84 -10.71 -3.21 25.83
N TRP A 85 -9.52 -2.63 25.96
CA TRP A 85 -8.69 -2.19 24.83
C TRP A 85 -8.30 -3.33 23.88
N TRP A 86 -8.13 -4.54 24.39
CA TRP A 86 -7.72 -5.70 23.60
C TRP A 86 -8.82 -6.17 22.64
N THR A 87 -10.07 -5.73 22.85
CA THR A 87 -11.18 -6.08 21.96
C THR A 87 -10.92 -5.58 20.54
N SER A 88 -10.25 -4.43 20.38
CA SER A 88 -9.83 -3.87 19.09
C SER A 88 -8.94 -4.80 18.26
N TYR A 89 -8.30 -5.79 18.89
CA TYR A 89 -7.39 -6.73 18.26
C TYR A 89 -8.05 -8.07 17.91
N GLN A 90 -9.37 -8.20 18.09
CA GLN A 90 -10.16 -9.37 17.70
C GLN A 90 -11.12 -8.98 16.56
N PRO A 91 -10.65 -8.92 15.30
CA PRO A 91 -11.44 -8.46 14.18
C PRO A 91 -12.59 -9.42 13.87
N VAL A 92 -13.74 -8.86 13.50
CA VAL A 92 -14.93 -9.59 13.03
C VAL A 92 -15.12 -9.38 11.53
N SER A 93 -14.76 -8.21 11.02
CA SER A 93 -14.78 -7.91 9.58
C SER A 93 -13.85 -6.75 9.24
N TYR A 94 -13.57 -6.55 7.94
CA TYR A 94 -12.78 -5.42 7.44
C TYR A 94 -13.57 -4.10 7.31
N LYS A 95 -14.82 -4.05 7.77
CA LYS A 95 -15.60 -2.81 7.76
C LYS A 95 -14.97 -1.80 8.71
N ASN A 96 -14.81 -0.56 8.25
CA ASN A 96 -14.26 0.51 9.07
C ASN A 96 -15.27 0.99 10.12
N ARG A 97 -14.85 1.07 11.38
CA ARG A 97 -15.64 1.58 12.49
C ARG A 97 -15.57 3.11 12.59
N ARG A 98 -16.52 3.67 13.33
CA ARG A 98 -16.64 5.11 13.62
C ARG A 98 -15.63 5.66 14.62
N ALA A 99 -15.06 4.85 15.50
CA ALA A 99 -14.02 5.24 16.46
C ALA A 99 -13.39 4.00 17.09
N ALA A 100 -12.17 4.13 17.63
CA ALA A 100 -11.59 3.13 18.53
C ALA A 100 -12.43 2.98 19.81
N ARG A 101 -12.93 4.09 20.37
CA ARG A 101 -13.87 4.09 21.51
C ARG A 101 -15.02 5.09 21.34
N GLY A 102 -16.23 4.69 21.73
CA GLY A 102 -17.42 5.54 21.81
C GLY A 102 -17.99 6.04 20.46
N PRO A 103 -19.05 6.86 20.49
CA PRO A 103 -19.60 7.48 19.28
C PRO A 103 -18.60 8.49 18.69
N GLY A 104 -18.37 8.43 17.39
CA GLY A 104 -17.37 9.26 16.71
C GLY A 104 -17.51 9.33 15.20
N ARG A 105 -16.60 10.09 14.58
CA ARG A 105 -16.50 10.25 13.12
C ARG A 105 -15.68 9.12 12.50
N PRO A 106 -16.11 8.53 11.38
CA PRO A 106 -15.43 7.41 10.75
C PRO A 106 -13.98 7.70 10.42
N PHE A 107 -13.16 6.65 10.48
CA PHE A 107 -11.74 6.68 10.16
C PHE A 107 -11.43 7.44 8.86
N LYS A 108 -12.22 7.20 7.80
CA LYS A 108 -12.11 7.93 6.51
C LYS A 108 -12.18 9.45 6.68
N GLY A 109 -13.11 9.95 7.50
CA GLY A 109 -13.28 11.38 7.73
C GLY A 109 -12.17 12.01 8.58
N MET A 110 -11.41 11.22 9.34
CA MET A 110 -10.17 11.67 9.97
C MET A 110 -9.08 11.82 8.92
N VAL A 111 -8.84 10.79 8.09
CA VAL A 111 -7.80 10.79 7.05
C VAL A 111 -8.00 11.95 6.06
N GLU A 112 -9.24 12.21 5.64
CA GLU A 112 -9.57 13.29 4.71
C GLU A 112 -9.27 14.71 5.24
N ARG A 113 -9.17 14.88 6.57
CA ARG A 113 -8.88 16.18 7.19
C ARG A 113 -7.39 16.41 7.42
N LEU A 114 -6.56 15.38 7.28
CA LEU A 114 -5.13 15.52 7.47
C LEU A 114 -4.53 16.31 6.31
N PRO A 115 -3.59 17.24 6.57
CA PRO A 115 -2.83 17.88 5.52
C PRO A 115 -2.15 16.84 4.62
N ARG A 116 -2.26 17.02 3.30
CA ARG A 116 -1.47 16.23 2.34
C ARG A 116 0.01 16.49 2.61
N ARG A 117 0.83 15.44 2.63
CA ARG A 117 2.29 15.60 2.66
C ARG A 117 2.70 16.42 1.44
N ARG A 118 3.23 17.62 1.65
CA ARG A 118 3.93 18.36 0.60
C ARG A 118 5.30 17.71 0.45
N GLY A 119 5.61 17.29 -0.78
CA GLY A 119 6.87 16.63 -1.14
C GLY A 119 8.02 17.62 -1.16
#